data_AF-A0A2S8Z5L7-F1
#
_entry.id   AF-A0A2S8Z5L7-F1
#
_cell.length_a   1.000
_cell.length_b   1.000
_cell.length_c   1.000
_cell.angle_alpha   90.00
_cell.angle_beta   90.00
_cell.angle_gamma   90.00
#
_symmetry.space_group_name_H-M   'P 1'
#
loop_
_entity.id
_entity.type
_entity.pdbx_description
1 polymer ?
#
loop_
_entity_poly.entity_id
_entity_poly.type
_entity_poly.pdbx_seq_one_letter_code
_entity_poly.pdbx_strand_id
1 'polypeptide(L)'
;MTARGEVFLAALGDDAERLHPEILRQMRVEAERDSAEGVFTVAGSRFGRLAGLASPVVGPGLLVTRFARHVPFRIDTVSGRSRSGRATLATVREFRFPGATQHVEDRLFATGHPGIVQNALGARGRVEMLEECSVTPEGALRMRTRAVALRVGRRRIALRGILGVAVELVDGWDEARRRRTIEMRATSPLVGTVLEYRGWYRYAGEPTSVAERALDSDQ
;
A
#
# COMPACT_ATOMS: atom_id res chain seq x y z
N MET A 1 5.54 10.89 -20.20
CA MET A 1 4.54 10.97 -19.12
C MET A 1 4.49 9.59 -18.45
N THR A 2 4.21 9.50 -17.15
CA THR A 2 4.26 8.23 -16.40
C THR A 2 2.86 7.91 -15.88
N ALA A 3 2.34 6.73 -16.19
CA ALA A 3 1.06 6.26 -15.67
C ALA A 3 1.11 6.09 -14.14
N ARG A 4 0.01 6.37 -13.44
CA ARG A 4 -0.04 6.27 -11.97
C ARG A 4 0.30 4.87 -11.45
N GLY A 5 -0.10 3.85 -12.21
CA GLY A 5 0.14 2.44 -11.90
C GLY A 5 1.34 1.84 -12.62
N GLU A 6 2.20 2.64 -13.25
CA GLU A 6 3.28 2.15 -14.14
C GLU A 6 4.14 1.05 -13.48
N VAL A 7 4.44 1.16 -12.19
CA VAL A 7 5.20 0.12 -11.48
C VAL A 7 4.48 -1.23 -11.48
N PHE A 8 3.17 -1.24 -11.26
CA PHE A 8 2.37 -2.45 -11.25
C PHE A 8 2.16 -2.98 -12.65
N LEU A 9 1.86 -2.11 -13.61
CA LEU A 9 1.70 -2.48 -15.02
C LEU A 9 2.98 -3.10 -15.58
N ALA A 10 4.14 -2.50 -15.29
CA ALA A 10 5.44 -3.03 -15.70
C ALA A 10 5.79 -4.37 -15.02
N ALA A 11 5.35 -4.58 -13.77
CA ALA A 11 5.56 -5.85 -13.08
C ALA A 11 4.64 -6.94 -13.61
N LEU A 12 3.35 -6.65 -13.83
CA LEU A 12 2.37 -7.60 -14.34
C LEU A 12 2.61 -7.96 -15.81
N GLY A 13 3.08 -7.01 -16.62
CA GLY A 13 3.19 -7.21 -18.07
C GLY A 13 1.83 -7.54 -18.67
N ASP A 14 1.76 -8.58 -19.49
CA ASP A 14 0.54 -8.99 -20.19
C ASP A 14 -0.59 -9.40 -19.23
N ASP A 15 -0.27 -9.89 -18.02
CA ASP A 15 -1.26 -10.20 -17.00
C ASP A 15 -2.06 -8.97 -16.54
N ALA A 16 -1.57 -7.75 -16.79
CA ALA A 16 -2.29 -6.53 -16.46
C ALA A 16 -3.65 -6.43 -17.18
N GLU A 17 -3.82 -7.04 -18.35
CA GLU A 17 -5.09 -7.08 -19.09
C GLU A 17 -6.18 -7.88 -18.36
N ARG A 18 -5.79 -8.71 -17.38
CA ARG A 18 -6.74 -9.47 -16.55
C ARG A 18 -7.27 -8.65 -15.38
N LEU A 19 -6.71 -7.48 -15.12
CA LEU A 19 -7.23 -6.57 -14.08
C LEU A 19 -8.65 -6.16 -14.45
N HIS A 20 -9.45 -5.88 -13.42
CA HIS A 20 -10.76 -5.31 -13.60
C HIS A 20 -10.67 -4.06 -14.50
N PRO A 21 -11.56 -3.86 -15.48
CA PRO A 21 -11.45 -2.77 -16.45
C PRO A 21 -11.29 -1.39 -15.81
N GLU A 22 -12.04 -1.11 -14.74
CA GLU A 22 -11.92 0.16 -13.99
C GLU A 22 -10.56 0.30 -13.28
N ILE A 23 -10.01 -0.79 -12.73
CA ILE A 23 -8.69 -0.77 -12.08
C ILE A 23 -7.61 -0.47 -13.12
N LEU A 24 -7.66 -1.18 -14.26
CA LEU A 24 -6.71 -1.00 -15.35
C LEU A 24 -6.80 0.41 -15.95
N ARG A 25 -8.02 0.90 -16.20
CA ARG A 25 -8.28 2.26 -16.69
C ARG A 25 -7.68 3.29 -15.74
N GLN A 26 -7.94 3.18 -14.44
CA GLN A 26 -7.38 4.09 -13.44
C GLN A 26 -5.85 3.99 -13.40
N MET A 27 -5.27 2.79 -13.41
CA MET A 27 -3.81 2.61 -13.38
C MET A 27 -3.09 3.23 -14.58
N ARG A 28 -3.75 3.26 -15.75
CA ARG A 28 -3.23 3.84 -16.99
C ARG A 28 -3.33 5.38 -17.06
N VAL A 29 -4.02 6.03 -16.14
CA VAL A 29 -4.10 7.49 -16.09
C VAL A 29 -2.69 8.06 -15.87
N GLU A 30 -2.28 8.97 -16.74
CA GLU A 30 -1.01 9.68 -16.61
C GLU A 30 -1.10 10.73 -15.50
N ALA A 31 -0.38 10.48 -14.41
CA ALA A 31 -0.31 11.37 -13.27
C ALA A 31 1.03 11.20 -12.58
N GLU A 32 1.88 12.23 -12.64
CA GLU A 32 3.12 12.27 -11.87
C GLU A 32 2.83 12.37 -10.37
N ARG A 33 1.80 13.15 -10.00
CA ARG A 33 1.34 13.31 -8.62
C ARG A 33 -0.14 13.03 -8.57
N ASP A 34 -0.54 12.32 -7.53
CA ASP A 34 -1.93 11.91 -7.38
C ASP A 34 -2.28 11.73 -5.91
N SER A 35 -3.56 11.86 -5.60
CA SER A 35 -4.08 11.70 -4.26
C SER A 35 -5.35 10.85 -4.31
N ALA A 36 -5.46 9.94 -3.36
CA ALA A 36 -6.66 9.17 -3.11
C ALA A 36 -7.10 9.32 -1.67
N GLU A 37 -8.41 9.35 -1.45
CA GLU A 37 -9.00 9.46 -0.11
C GLU A 37 -10.04 8.38 0.09
N GLY A 38 -10.19 7.96 1.33
CA GLY A 38 -11.06 6.85 1.66
C GLY A 38 -11.26 6.67 3.16
N VAL A 39 -11.98 5.60 3.49
CA VAL A 39 -12.23 5.21 4.87
C VAL A 39 -11.89 3.74 5.05
N PHE A 40 -11.02 3.46 6.02
CA PHE A 40 -10.79 2.11 6.48
C PHE A 40 -11.90 1.71 7.43
N THR A 41 -12.65 0.67 7.09
CA THR A 41 -13.59 0.00 8.00
C THR A 41 -12.87 -0.45 9.28
N VAL A 42 -11.64 -0.96 9.11
CA VAL A 42 -10.71 -1.25 10.20
C VAL A 42 -9.31 -0.88 9.77
N ALA A 43 -8.55 -0.23 10.65
CA ALA A 43 -7.13 -0.02 10.46
C ALA A 43 -6.42 -0.14 11.81
N GLY A 44 -5.31 -0.86 11.83
CA GLY A 44 -4.40 -0.79 12.95
C GLY A 44 -3.47 -1.97 13.18
N SER A 45 -2.68 -1.80 14.22
CA SER A 45 -1.82 -2.86 14.76
C SER A 45 -2.45 -3.46 16.01
N ARG A 46 -2.55 -4.79 16.05
CA ARG A 46 -2.98 -5.51 17.26
C ARG A 46 -1.97 -5.39 18.41
N PHE A 47 -0.74 -4.96 18.13
CA PHE A 47 0.30 -4.69 19.13
C PHE A 47 0.21 -3.30 19.74
N GLY A 48 -0.59 -2.40 19.16
CA GLY A 48 -0.72 -1.02 19.64
C GLY A 48 0.66 -0.37 19.84
N ARG A 49 0.95 0.08 21.07
CA ARG A 49 2.22 0.73 21.41
C ARG A 49 3.44 -0.22 21.38
N LEU A 50 3.26 -1.54 21.54
CA LEU A 50 4.38 -2.49 21.44
C LEU A 50 5.01 -2.50 20.04
N ALA A 51 4.22 -2.24 18.99
CA ALA A 51 4.77 -2.07 17.65
C ALA A 51 5.82 -0.94 17.59
N GLY A 52 5.65 0.10 18.42
CA GLY A 52 6.61 1.19 18.58
C GLY A 52 7.99 0.76 19.09
N LEU A 53 8.12 -0.40 19.75
CA LEU A 53 9.43 -0.92 20.18
C LEU A 53 10.32 -1.34 19.00
N ALA A 54 9.73 -1.63 17.84
CA ALA A 54 10.48 -1.87 16.61
C ALA A 54 10.97 -0.57 15.94
N SER A 55 10.48 0.61 16.36
CA SER A 55 10.77 1.91 15.76
C SER A 55 12.27 2.24 15.65
N PRO A 56 13.14 1.95 16.63
CA PRO A 56 14.58 2.19 16.51
C PRO A 56 15.22 1.40 15.35
N VAL A 57 14.67 0.21 15.10
CA VAL A 57 15.14 -0.76 14.10
C VAL A 57 14.63 -0.37 12.71
N VAL A 58 13.31 -0.25 12.56
CA VAL A 58 12.69 -0.01 11.25
C VAL A 58 12.66 1.46 10.83
N GLY A 59 12.72 2.38 11.78
CA GLY A 59 12.66 3.83 11.56
C GLY A 59 11.24 4.41 11.57
N PRO A 60 11.13 5.76 11.56
CA PRO A 60 9.85 6.45 11.49
C PRO A 60 9.16 6.22 10.14
N GLY A 61 7.83 6.35 10.13
CA GLY A 61 7.04 6.24 8.90
C GLY A 61 6.81 4.81 8.41
N LEU A 62 7.00 3.79 9.27
CA LEU A 62 6.65 2.40 8.93
C LEU A 62 5.58 1.80 9.85
N LEU A 63 5.46 2.31 11.07
CA LEU A 63 4.67 1.65 12.11
C LEU A 63 3.40 2.41 12.39
N VAL A 64 2.28 1.70 12.29
CA VAL A 64 0.99 2.11 12.85
C VAL A 64 0.89 1.50 14.24
N THR A 65 0.65 2.32 15.26
CA THR A 65 0.63 1.90 16.68
C THR A 65 -0.75 2.04 17.32
N ARG A 66 -1.76 2.31 16.50
CA ARG A 66 -3.17 2.47 16.88
C ARG A 66 -4.00 1.41 16.21
N PHE A 67 -5.17 1.16 16.78
CA PHE A 67 -6.21 0.33 16.19
C PHE A 67 -7.55 1.03 16.36
N ALA A 68 -8.26 1.24 15.25
CA ALA A 68 -9.56 1.85 15.25
C ALA A 68 -10.39 1.36 14.05
N ARG A 69 -11.68 1.67 14.10
CA ARG A 69 -12.63 1.46 13.00
C ARG A 69 -13.01 2.80 12.41
N HIS A 70 -13.44 2.80 11.15
CA HIS A 70 -13.83 4.00 10.41
C HIS A 70 -12.73 5.08 10.43
N VAL A 71 -11.52 4.68 10.05
CA VAL A 71 -10.34 5.58 10.06
C VAL A 71 -10.25 6.24 8.69
N PRO A 72 -10.48 7.57 8.58
CA PRO A 72 -10.24 8.28 7.34
C PRO A 72 -8.76 8.20 6.99
N PHE A 73 -8.47 8.05 5.71
CA PHE A 73 -7.11 7.99 5.22
C PHE A 73 -6.95 8.70 3.89
N ARG A 74 -5.70 9.05 3.61
CA ARG A 74 -5.29 9.67 2.36
C ARG A 74 -4.01 8.99 1.87
N ILE A 75 -3.94 8.76 0.57
CA ILE A 75 -2.80 8.16 -0.10
C ILE A 75 -2.32 9.18 -1.13
N ASP A 76 -1.17 9.79 -0.88
CA ASP A 76 -0.45 10.55 -1.89
C ASP A 76 0.51 9.64 -2.62
N THR A 77 0.53 9.74 -3.94
CA THR A 77 1.49 9.01 -4.77
C THR A 77 2.25 9.94 -5.69
N VAL A 78 3.52 9.60 -5.91
CA VAL A 78 4.39 10.24 -6.89
C VAL A 78 4.98 9.18 -7.79
N SER A 79 4.55 9.18 -9.05
CA SER A 79 4.98 8.26 -10.10
C SER A 79 6.20 8.82 -10.81
N GLY A 80 7.18 7.98 -11.10
CA GLY A 80 8.41 8.43 -11.74
C GLY A 80 9.25 7.29 -12.30
N ARG A 81 10.52 7.60 -12.59
CA ARG A 81 11.51 6.63 -13.02
C ARG A 81 12.78 6.78 -12.21
N SER A 82 13.41 5.65 -11.90
CA SER A 82 14.73 5.59 -11.28
C SER A 82 15.81 6.04 -12.28
N ARG A 83 17.04 6.27 -11.79
CA ARG A 83 18.20 6.54 -12.65
C ARG A 83 18.47 5.45 -13.70
N SER A 84 18.03 4.23 -13.43
CA SER A 84 18.13 3.09 -14.35
C SER A 84 16.96 2.99 -15.34
N GLY A 85 16.07 3.98 -15.39
CA GLY A 85 14.90 4.02 -16.26
C GLY A 85 13.70 3.19 -15.77
N ARG A 86 13.86 2.38 -14.72
CA ARG A 86 12.78 1.56 -14.13
C ARG A 86 11.72 2.42 -13.48
N ALA A 87 10.46 2.04 -13.63
CA ALA A 87 9.32 2.71 -13.00
C ALA A 87 9.45 2.72 -11.46
N THR A 88 9.02 3.81 -10.85
CA THR A 88 8.98 3.99 -9.40
C THR A 88 7.68 4.63 -8.96
N LEU A 89 7.21 4.26 -7.76
CA LEU A 89 6.02 4.83 -7.14
C LEU A 89 6.34 5.11 -5.68
N ALA A 90 6.48 6.38 -5.32
CA ALA A 90 6.60 6.80 -3.93
C ALA A 90 5.21 7.07 -3.37
N THR A 91 4.90 6.54 -2.19
CA THR A 91 3.58 6.68 -1.59
C THR A 91 3.70 7.15 -0.15
N VAL A 92 2.82 8.07 0.24
CA VAL A 92 2.63 8.50 1.62
C VAL A 92 1.18 8.20 1.99
N ARG A 93 1.00 7.35 3.00
CA ARG A 93 -0.31 6.99 3.55
C ARG A 93 -0.50 7.68 4.89
N GLU A 94 -1.49 8.55 4.94
CA GLU A 94 -1.92 9.26 6.12
C GLU A 94 -3.11 8.55 6.76
N PHE A 95 -3.00 8.15 8.01
CA PHE A 95 -4.05 7.50 8.80
C PHE A 95 -4.51 8.45 9.90
N ARG A 96 -5.77 8.89 9.85
CA ARG A 96 -6.34 9.85 10.81
C ARG A 96 -7.04 9.11 11.94
N PHE A 97 -6.27 8.59 12.88
CA PHE A 97 -6.85 7.95 14.07
C PHE A 97 -7.48 8.98 15.01
N PRO A 98 -8.46 8.59 15.84
CA PRO A 98 -8.97 9.44 16.90
C PRO A 98 -7.82 9.95 17.79
N GLY A 99 -7.65 11.28 17.82
CA GLY A 99 -6.62 11.96 18.63
C GLY A 99 -5.18 11.88 18.13
N ALA A 100 -4.89 11.26 16.97
CA ALA A 100 -3.54 11.27 16.38
C ALA A 100 -3.54 10.89 14.89
N THR A 101 -2.77 11.62 14.08
CA THR A 101 -2.48 11.22 12.69
C THR A 101 -1.15 10.47 12.62
N GLN A 102 -1.12 9.34 11.90
CA GLN A 102 0.10 8.57 11.63
C GLN A 102 0.37 8.51 10.14
N HIS A 103 1.65 8.52 9.75
CA HIS A 103 2.07 8.44 8.36
C HIS A 103 2.87 7.16 8.13
N VAL A 104 2.63 6.52 6.99
CA VAL A 104 3.43 5.40 6.48
C VAL A 104 3.93 5.75 5.10
N GLU A 105 5.23 5.67 4.89
CA GLU A 105 5.88 5.97 3.62
C GLU A 105 6.47 4.70 3.03
N ASP A 106 6.30 4.51 1.73
CA ASP A 106 6.98 3.46 1.00
C ASP A 106 7.32 3.88 -0.43
N ARG A 107 8.23 3.13 -1.06
CA ARG A 107 8.65 3.36 -2.43
C ARG A 107 8.80 2.04 -3.16
N LEU A 108 7.96 1.86 -4.16
CA LEU A 108 8.00 0.70 -5.05
C LEU A 108 8.89 0.96 -6.26
N PHE A 109 9.55 -0.09 -6.70
CA PHE A 109 10.41 -0.12 -7.87
C PHE A 109 10.09 -1.36 -8.70
N ALA A 110 9.89 -1.18 -10.00
CA ALA A 110 9.84 -2.31 -10.92
C ALA A 110 11.21 -2.99 -10.95
N THR A 111 11.25 -4.32 -10.81
CA THR A 111 12.53 -5.05 -10.76
C THR A 111 13.03 -5.52 -12.12
N GLY A 112 12.21 -5.39 -13.16
CA GLY A 112 12.42 -5.99 -14.48
C GLY A 112 12.19 -7.51 -14.52
N HIS A 113 11.94 -8.14 -13.37
CA HIS A 113 11.51 -9.53 -13.31
C HIS A 113 9.97 -9.56 -13.34
N PRO A 114 9.35 -10.31 -14.26
CA PRO A 114 7.91 -10.43 -14.32
C PRO A 114 7.32 -10.86 -12.98
N GLY A 115 6.24 -10.20 -12.59
CA GLY A 115 5.52 -10.43 -11.34
C GLY A 115 6.24 -9.95 -10.09
N ILE A 116 7.42 -9.29 -10.15
CA ILE A 116 8.16 -8.90 -8.94
C ILE A 116 8.40 -7.39 -8.86
N VAL A 117 7.98 -6.80 -7.75
CA VAL A 117 8.32 -5.43 -7.35
C VAL A 117 9.22 -5.43 -6.13
N GLN A 118 10.06 -4.40 -6.00
CA GLN A 118 10.82 -4.13 -4.79
C GLN A 118 10.17 -2.97 -4.05
N ASN A 119 9.90 -3.16 -2.77
CA ASN A 119 9.33 -2.14 -1.90
C ASN A 119 10.35 -1.71 -0.85
N ALA A 120 10.63 -0.41 -0.76
CA ALA A 120 11.44 0.19 0.30
C ALA A 120 10.52 0.95 1.26
N LEU A 121 10.50 0.51 2.50
CA LEU A 121 9.55 0.91 3.53
C LEU A 121 10.16 1.87 4.56
N GLY A 122 9.37 2.86 4.94
CA GLY A 122 9.72 3.96 5.84
C GLY A 122 10.54 5.07 5.17
N ALA A 123 10.60 6.24 5.81
CA ALA A 123 11.28 7.43 5.26
C ALA A 123 12.79 7.19 4.94
N ARG A 124 13.41 6.21 5.62
CA ARG A 124 14.81 5.82 5.41
C ARG A 124 14.98 4.59 4.53
N GLY A 125 13.90 3.95 4.08
CA GLY A 125 13.93 2.72 3.28
C GLY A 125 14.70 1.58 3.95
N ARG A 126 14.63 1.47 5.28
CA ARG A 126 15.41 0.47 6.03
C ARG A 126 14.88 -0.92 5.88
N VAL A 127 13.57 -1.07 5.70
CA VAL A 127 12.96 -2.36 5.42
C VAL A 127 12.76 -2.45 3.93
N GLU A 128 13.32 -3.49 3.32
CA GLU A 128 13.21 -3.73 1.89
C GLU A 128 12.51 -5.07 1.68
N MET A 129 11.45 -5.07 0.89
CA MET A 129 10.69 -6.25 0.54
C MET A 129 10.78 -6.52 -0.96
N LEU A 130 10.80 -7.79 -1.32
CA LEU A 130 10.43 -8.24 -2.66
C LEU A 130 9.00 -8.76 -2.55
N GLU A 131 8.13 -8.24 -3.40
CA GLU A 131 6.72 -8.57 -3.41
C GLU A 131 6.35 -9.11 -4.78
N GLU A 132 5.61 -10.22 -4.77
CA GLU A 132 5.01 -10.77 -5.97
C GLU A 132 3.70 -10.05 -6.25
N CYS A 133 3.62 -9.45 -7.43
CA CYS A 133 2.41 -8.88 -8.01
C CYS A 133 1.75 -9.92 -8.92
N SER A 134 0.46 -10.11 -8.71
CA SER A 134 -0.38 -11.03 -9.50
C SER A 134 -1.79 -10.45 -9.62
N VAL A 135 -2.57 -10.94 -10.58
CA VAL A 135 -3.99 -10.61 -10.69
C VAL A 135 -4.83 -11.76 -10.15
N THR A 136 -5.78 -11.45 -9.26
CA THR A 136 -6.70 -12.47 -8.72
C THR A 136 -7.71 -12.90 -9.79
N PRO A 137 -8.41 -14.04 -9.61
CA PRO A 137 -9.49 -14.45 -10.52
C PRO A 137 -10.59 -13.39 -10.69
N GLU A 138 -10.82 -12.57 -9.66
CA GLU A 138 -11.80 -11.48 -9.63
C GLU A 138 -11.29 -10.18 -10.27
N GLY A 139 -10.07 -10.17 -10.83
CA GLY A 139 -9.46 -9.01 -11.47
C GLY A 139 -8.84 -7.99 -10.51
N ALA A 140 -8.61 -8.35 -9.24
CA ALA A 140 -7.93 -7.48 -8.28
C ALA A 140 -6.40 -7.59 -8.40
N LEU A 141 -5.68 -6.51 -8.10
CA LEU A 141 -4.24 -6.57 -7.91
C LEU A 141 -3.95 -7.23 -6.55
N ARG A 142 -3.17 -8.31 -6.54
CA ARG A 142 -2.66 -8.93 -5.32
C ARG A 142 -1.15 -8.78 -5.23
N MET A 143 -0.68 -8.32 -4.08
CA MET A 143 0.73 -8.29 -3.72
C MET A 143 0.99 -9.21 -2.54
N ARG A 144 2.06 -10.02 -2.62
CA ARG A 144 2.48 -10.91 -1.53
C ARG A 144 3.97 -10.81 -1.30
N THR A 145 4.40 -10.64 -0.05
CA THR A 145 5.82 -10.65 0.29
C THR A 145 6.46 -12.00 -0.03
N ARG A 146 7.58 -11.96 -0.77
CA ARG A 146 8.43 -13.11 -1.08
C ARG A 146 9.70 -13.11 -0.23
N ALA A 147 10.28 -11.94 0.00
CA ALA A 147 11.44 -11.81 0.85
C ALA A 147 11.43 -10.45 1.53
N VAL A 148 11.97 -10.39 2.75
CA VAL A 148 12.16 -9.15 3.49
C VAL A 148 13.61 -9.08 3.99
N ALA A 149 14.17 -7.88 3.96
CA ALA A 149 15.50 -7.60 4.49
C ALA A 149 15.50 -6.28 5.25
N LEU A 150 16.33 -6.22 6.28
CA LEU A 150 16.59 -5.01 7.04
C LEU A 150 17.96 -4.46 6.66
N ARG A 151 18.01 -3.17 6.36
CA ARG A 151 19.24 -2.43 6.11
C ARG A 151 19.67 -1.71 7.39
N VAL A 152 20.81 -2.14 7.93
CA VAL A 152 21.46 -1.55 9.11
C VAL A 152 22.81 -1.00 8.68
N GLY A 153 22.88 0.33 8.53
CA GLY A 153 24.06 0.99 7.96
C GLY A 153 24.33 0.54 6.52
N ARG A 154 25.50 -0.08 6.29
CA ARG A 154 25.91 -0.63 4.99
C ARG A 154 25.53 -2.12 4.82
N ARG A 155 25.04 -2.77 5.86
CA ARG A 155 24.70 -4.21 5.84
C ARG A 155 23.23 -4.41 5.49
N ARG A 156 22.97 -5.41 4.64
CA ARG A 156 21.64 -5.93 4.33
C ARG A 156 21.47 -7.28 5.00
N ILE A 157 20.53 -7.38 5.93
CA ILE A 157 20.26 -8.59 6.72
C ILE A 157 18.94 -9.16 6.25
N ALA A 158 18.95 -10.34 5.64
CA ALA A 158 17.71 -11.03 5.26
C ALA A 158 16.96 -11.47 6.52
N LEU A 159 15.69 -11.12 6.65
CA LEU A 159 14.85 -11.53 7.75
C LEU A 159 14.13 -12.82 7.36
N ARG A 160 14.51 -13.94 7.98
CA ARG A 160 13.99 -15.29 7.68
C ARG A 160 13.34 -15.90 8.92
N GLY A 161 12.47 -16.89 8.69
CA GLY A 161 11.80 -17.64 9.76
C GLY A 161 11.03 -16.72 10.70
N ILE A 162 11.27 -16.85 12.01
CA ILE A 162 10.57 -16.11 13.06
C ILE A 162 10.74 -14.59 12.99
N LEU A 163 11.81 -14.10 12.34
CA LEU A 163 12.08 -12.67 12.15
C LEU A 163 11.40 -12.10 10.89
N GLY A 164 10.78 -12.96 10.08
CA GLY A 164 10.11 -12.56 8.85
C GLY A 164 8.85 -11.74 9.10
N VAL A 165 8.47 -10.98 8.07
CA VAL A 165 7.18 -10.31 7.95
C VAL A 165 6.58 -10.71 6.61
N ALA A 166 5.36 -11.23 6.64
CA ALA A 166 4.57 -11.56 5.46
C ALA A 166 3.47 -10.50 5.31
N VAL A 167 3.51 -9.77 4.21
CA VAL A 167 2.46 -8.83 3.80
C VAL A 167 1.67 -9.47 2.66
N GLU A 168 0.35 -9.38 2.77
CA GLU A 168 -0.60 -9.67 1.71
C GLU A 168 -1.46 -8.42 1.52
N LEU A 169 -1.54 -7.93 0.29
CA LEU A 169 -2.35 -6.79 -0.09
C LEU A 169 -3.20 -7.18 -1.29
N VAL A 170 -4.48 -6.81 -1.24
CA VAL A 170 -5.42 -6.93 -2.35
C VAL A 170 -6.03 -5.56 -2.59
N ASP A 171 -5.85 -5.04 -3.79
CA ASP A 171 -6.45 -3.81 -4.28
C ASP A 171 -7.41 -4.15 -5.42
N GLY A 172 -8.70 -3.96 -5.16
CA GLY A 172 -9.81 -4.48 -5.95
C GLY A 172 -10.86 -3.44 -6.27
N TRP A 173 -11.96 -3.90 -6.86
CA TRP A 173 -13.11 -3.08 -7.25
C TRP A 173 -14.39 -3.68 -6.67
N ASP A 174 -15.21 -2.86 -6.00
CA ASP A 174 -16.54 -3.21 -5.54
C ASP A 174 -17.56 -2.78 -6.60
N GLU A 175 -18.09 -3.73 -7.36
CA GLU A 175 -19.06 -3.44 -8.43
C GLU A 175 -20.40 -2.89 -7.91
N ALA A 176 -20.85 -3.36 -6.74
CA ALA A 176 -22.11 -2.92 -6.17
C ALA A 176 -22.06 -1.44 -5.76
N ARG A 177 -20.88 -0.98 -5.32
CA ARG A 177 -20.67 0.40 -4.85
C ARG A 177 -19.84 1.26 -5.80
N ARG A 178 -19.37 0.69 -6.91
CA ARG A 178 -18.53 1.34 -7.95
C ARG A 178 -17.35 2.10 -7.38
N ARG A 179 -16.54 1.43 -6.57
CA ARG A 179 -15.40 2.06 -5.86
C ARG A 179 -14.22 1.12 -5.69
N ARG A 180 -13.03 1.69 -5.48
CA ARG A 180 -11.85 0.90 -5.15
C ARG A 180 -11.93 0.36 -3.74
N THR A 181 -11.45 -0.87 -3.57
CA THR A 181 -11.31 -1.52 -2.27
C THR A 181 -9.85 -1.83 -2.03
N ILE A 182 -9.40 -1.70 -0.79
CA ILE A 182 -8.06 -2.10 -0.42
C ILE A 182 -8.11 -2.88 0.88
N GLU A 183 -7.42 -4.01 0.88
CA GLU A 183 -7.22 -4.86 2.05
C GLU A 183 -5.74 -5.19 2.15
N MET A 184 -5.16 -5.01 3.33
CA MET A 184 -3.78 -5.37 3.59
C MET A 184 -3.68 -6.03 4.95
N ARG A 185 -2.89 -7.10 5.00
CA ARG A 185 -2.52 -7.79 6.24
C ARG A 185 -1.03 -8.04 6.28
N ALA A 186 -0.37 -7.49 7.29
CA ALA A 186 1.02 -7.75 7.62
C ALA A 186 1.08 -8.63 8.86
N THR A 187 1.76 -9.77 8.76
CA THR A 187 1.90 -10.76 9.81
C THR A 187 3.37 -11.09 10.05
N SER A 188 3.72 -11.46 11.27
CA SER A 188 5.04 -11.95 11.65
C SER A 188 4.86 -13.22 12.48
N PRO A 189 5.70 -14.26 12.34
CA PRO A 189 5.53 -15.47 13.13
C PRO A 189 5.70 -15.25 14.64
N LEU A 190 6.54 -14.29 15.04
CA LEU A 190 6.80 -14.01 16.46
C LEU A 190 5.62 -13.36 17.17
N VAL A 191 4.88 -12.52 16.44
CA VAL A 191 3.86 -11.64 17.03
C VAL A 191 2.49 -11.80 16.35
N GLY A 192 2.32 -12.56 15.29
CA GLY A 192 1.04 -12.62 14.57
C GLY A 192 0.77 -11.34 13.76
N THR A 193 -0.42 -10.75 13.86
CA THR A 193 -0.83 -9.63 12.97
C THR A 193 -0.22 -8.30 13.41
N VAL A 194 0.74 -7.80 12.62
CA VAL A 194 1.49 -6.57 12.85
C VAL A 194 0.67 -5.35 12.43
N LEU A 195 0.02 -5.40 11.28
CA LEU A 195 -0.83 -4.33 10.76
C LEU A 195 -1.92 -4.96 9.91
N GLU A 196 -3.15 -4.49 10.07
CA GLU A 196 -4.25 -4.80 9.17
C GLU A 196 -4.99 -3.52 8.81
N TYR A 197 -5.35 -3.36 7.55
CA TYR A 197 -6.34 -2.37 7.17
C TYR A 197 -7.23 -2.91 6.06
N ARG A 198 -8.50 -2.51 6.10
CA ARG A 198 -9.49 -2.87 5.09
C ARG A 198 -10.43 -1.70 4.91
N GLY A 199 -10.66 -1.31 3.66
CA GLY A 199 -11.50 -0.17 3.35
C GLY A 199 -11.74 0.02 1.88
N TRP A 200 -12.22 1.22 1.56
CA TRP A 200 -12.43 1.67 0.20
C TRP A 200 -11.81 3.05 0.02
N TYR A 201 -11.50 3.40 -1.22
CA TYR A 201 -10.98 4.71 -1.58
C TYR A 201 -11.44 5.13 -2.97
N ARG A 202 -11.18 6.38 -3.30
CA ARG A 202 -11.32 6.95 -4.64
C ARG A 202 -10.19 7.93 -4.91
N TYR A 203 -9.90 8.17 -6.19
CA TYR A 203 -8.93 9.19 -6.56
C TYR A 203 -9.57 10.58 -6.50
N ALA A 204 -8.76 11.59 -6.17
CA ALA A 204 -9.17 12.99 -6.22
C ALA A 204 -9.60 13.34 -7.66
N GLY A 205 -10.78 13.95 -7.80
CA GLY A 205 -11.37 14.27 -9.10
C GLY A 205 -12.37 13.24 -9.65
N GLU A 206 -12.54 12.08 -9.02
CA GLU A 206 -13.70 11.22 -9.31
C GLU A 206 -14.96 11.79 -8.63
N PRO A 207 -16.11 11.88 -9.33
CA PRO A 207 -17.30 12.50 -8.78
C PRO A 207 -17.78 11.76 -7.52
N THR A 208 -17.92 12.50 -6.41
CA THR A 208 -18.56 12.00 -5.18
C THR A 208 -19.96 11.51 -5.52
N SER A 209 -20.23 10.22 -5.33
CA SER A 209 -21.60 9.72 -5.48
C SER A 209 -22.51 10.46 -4.51
N VAL A 210 -23.69 10.88 -4.98
CA VAL A 210 -24.62 11.77 -4.27
C VAL A 210 -25.08 11.18 -2.92
N ALA A 211 -24.97 9.85 -2.76
CA ALA A 211 -25.29 9.14 -1.52
C ALA A 211 -24.34 9.43 -0.35
N GLU A 212 -23.09 9.86 -0.61
CA GLU A 212 -22.11 10.14 0.46
C GLU A 212 -22.17 11.56 1.01
N ARG A 213 -22.76 12.52 0.27
CA ARG A 213 -22.96 13.90 0.79
C ARG A 213 -23.93 13.95 1.96
N ALA A 214 -24.84 12.98 2.06
CA ALA A 214 -25.81 12.90 3.15
C ALA A 214 -25.18 12.51 4.49
N LEU A 215 -24.01 11.87 4.51
CA LEU A 215 -23.30 11.51 5.75
C LEU A 215 -22.38 12.63 6.26
N ASP A 216 -21.97 13.55 5.38
CA ASP A 216 -21.11 14.70 5.70
C ASP A 216 -21.93 15.94 6.10
N SER A 217 -23.26 15.92 5.91
CA SER A 217 -24.16 17.05 6.21
C SER A 217 -24.79 16.98 7.62
N ASP A 218 -24.45 15.97 8.41
CA ASP A 218 -25.06 15.70 9.73
C ASP A 218 -24.03 15.74 10.89
N GLN A 219 -22.93 16.49 10.70
CA GLN A 219 -21.97 16.86 11.76
C GLN A 219 -21.88 18.37 11.94
#